data_AF-A0A657AF71-F1
#
_entry.id   AF-A0A657AF71-F1
#
_cell.length_a   1.000
_cell.length_b   1.000
_cell.length_c   1.000
_cell.angle_alpha   90.00
_cell.angle_beta   90.00
_cell.angle_gamma   90.00
#
_symmetry.space_group_name_H-M   'P 1'
#
loop_
_entity.id
_entity.type
_entity.pdbx_description
1 polymer ?
#
loop_
_entity_poly.entity_id
_entity_poly.type
_entity_poly.pdbx_seq_one_letter_code
_entity_poly.pdbx_strand_id
1 'polypeptide(L)'
;MFVLNDNLDEYLATPLAKLYRFVTPGFVDKGVTNFFGNLNDVETFVNSLLQAKFHNAVVSLNRVIYNTVFGIGGLFDVATSFGLEASDEDFGQTLGYWGYEESTYLVLPVLGPSTVRDFSGQIVDYVADPVDYLVEFSTEESIALKAVDLIDTRADLLAANNLLFKEDRYAFFRSAYLQNRNFLIKDGEVEDPFADDEDFDYEDF
;
A
#
# COMPACT_ATOMS: atom_id res chain seq x y z
N MET A 1 -5.92 21.72 -2.82
CA MET A 1 -5.97 20.25 -3.03
C MET A 1 -6.28 19.52 -1.73
N PHE A 2 -5.47 19.66 -0.68
CA PHE A 2 -5.72 18.99 0.60
C PHE A 2 -7.15 19.20 1.16
N VAL A 3 -7.63 20.45 1.26
CA VAL A 3 -8.98 20.77 1.75
C VAL A 3 -10.08 20.11 0.91
N LEU A 4 -9.87 19.94 -0.41
CA LEU A 4 -10.83 19.25 -1.27
C LEU A 4 -10.93 17.77 -0.88
N ASN A 5 -9.79 17.09 -0.72
CA ASN A 5 -9.75 15.68 -0.35
C ASN A 5 -10.27 15.46 1.07
N ASP A 6 -9.94 16.36 2.01
CA ASP A 6 -10.41 16.28 3.40
C ASP A 6 -11.93 16.41 3.47
N ASN A 7 -12.53 17.34 2.69
CA ASN A 7 -13.97 17.43 2.56
C ASN A 7 -14.58 16.20 1.88
N LEU A 8 -13.97 15.68 0.81
CA LEU A 8 -14.46 14.45 0.17
C LEU A 8 -14.41 13.26 1.12
N ASP A 9 -13.37 13.14 1.93
CA ASP A 9 -13.28 12.11 2.96
C ASP A 9 -14.37 12.26 4.02
N GLU A 10 -14.56 13.48 4.56
CA GLU A 10 -15.53 13.76 5.61
C GLU A 10 -16.98 13.53 5.15
N TYR A 11 -17.33 14.03 3.96
CA TYR A 11 -18.71 14.04 3.47
C TYR A 11 -19.09 12.83 2.62
N LEU A 12 -18.12 12.09 2.05
CA LEU A 12 -18.40 10.96 1.15
C LEU A 12 -17.73 9.67 1.61
N ALA A 13 -16.39 9.62 1.67
CA ALA A 13 -15.69 8.35 1.91
C ALA A 13 -15.95 7.79 3.31
N THR A 14 -15.93 8.65 4.34
CA THR A 14 -16.18 8.24 5.74
C THR A 14 -17.60 7.70 5.95
N PRO A 15 -18.68 8.36 5.48
CA PRO A 15 -20.03 7.79 5.53
C PRO A 15 -20.16 6.45 4.80
N LEU A 16 -19.56 6.32 3.60
CA LEU A 16 -19.61 5.08 2.82
C LEU A 16 -18.86 3.94 3.52
N ALA A 17 -17.67 4.21 4.05
CA ALA A 17 -16.88 3.26 4.82
C ALA A 17 -17.62 2.77 6.08
N LYS A 18 -18.30 3.68 6.79
CA LYS A 18 -19.15 3.32 7.95
C LYS A 18 -20.32 2.44 7.54
N LEU A 19 -20.96 2.74 6.41
CA LEU A 19 -22.06 1.95 5.88
C LEU A 19 -21.57 0.56 5.47
N TYR A 20 -20.47 0.47 4.73
CA TYR A 20 -19.83 -0.78 4.34
C TYR A 20 -19.54 -1.64 5.57
N ARG A 21 -18.83 -1.11 6.58
CA ARG A 21 -18.53 -1.83 7.82
C ARG A 21 -19.78 -2.25 8.60
N PHE A 22 -20.89 -1.52 8.45
CA PHE A 22 -22.16 -1.86 9.11
C PHE A 22 -22.89 -3.03 8.42
N VAL A 23 -22.85 -3.09 7.08
CA VAL A 23 -23.58 -4.12 6.31
C VAL A 23 -22.74 -5.37 6.02
N THR A 24 -21.41 -5.23 6.01
CA THR A 24 -20.47 -6.30 5.66
C THR A 24 -20.01 -7.04 6.92
N PRO A 25 -20.26 -8.36 7.05
CA PRO A 25 -19.70 -9.16 8.13
C PRO A 25 -18.16 -9.22 8.05
N GLY A 26 -17.47 -9.28 9.19
CA GLY A 26 -16.00 -9.22 9.24
C GLY A 26 -15.25 -10.31 8.44
N PHE A 27 -15.87 -11.46 8.16
CA PHE A 27 -15.25 -12.48 7.30
C PHE A 27 -15.35 -12.13 5.80
N VAL A 28 -16.37 -11.38 5.40
CA VAL A 28 -16.54 -10.88 4.02
C VAL A 28 -15.58 -9.74 3.79
N ASP A 29 -15.56 -8.78 4.72
CA ASP A 29 -14.62 -7.65 4.79
C ASP A 29 -13.17 -8.12 4.62
N LYS A 30 -12.71 -9.02 5.52
CA LYS A 30 -11.39 -9.66 5.37
C LYS A 30 -11.20 -10.37 4.03
N GLY A 31 -12.24 -10.99 3.47
CA GLY A 31 -12.16 -11.64 2.17
C GLY A 31 -11.94 -10.67 1.02
N VAL A 32 -12.58 -9.50 1.07
CA VAL A 32 -12.38 -8.39 0.13
C VAL A 32 -10.95 -7.85 0.26
N THR A 33 -10.47 -7.59 1.47
CA THR A 33 -9.09 -7.16 1.72
C THR A 33 -8.07 -8.17 1.18
N ASN A 34 -8.27 -9.47 1.41
CA ASN A 34 -7.37 -10.51 0.89
C ASN A 34 -7.41 -10.58 -0.65
N PHE A 35 -8.59 -10.39 -1.26
CA PHE A 35 -8.75 -10.42 -2.70
C PHE A 35 -7.93 -9.31 -3.36
N PHE A 36 -8.05 -8.07 -2.88
CA PHE A 36 -7.25 -6.95 -3.38
C PHE A 36 -5.76 -7.11 -3.04
N GLY A 37 -5.43 -7.63 -1.86
CA GLY A 37 -4.06 -7.98 -1.51
C GLY A 37 -3.43 -9.01 -2.46
N ASN A 38 -4.19 -10.01 -2.91
CA ASN A 38 -3.73 -10.99 -3.89
C ASN A 38 -3.52 -10.39 -5.29
N LEU A 39 -4.30 -9.38 -5.68
CA LEU A 39 -4.04 -8.62 -6.91
C LEU A 39 -2.76 -7.77 -6.76
N ASN A 40 -2.59 -7.12 -5.62
CA ASN A 40 -1.39 -6.34 -5.29
C ASN A 40 -0.11 -7.19 -5.23
N ASP A 41 -0.20 -8.46 -4.82
CA ASP A 41 0.92 -9.41 -4.85
C ASP A 41 1.47 -9.61 -6.28
N VAL A 42 0.67 -9.39 -7.33
CA VAL A 42 1.11 -9.44 -8.74
C VAL A 42 1.96 -8.22 -9.09
N GLU A 43 1.52 -7.02 -8.72
CA GLU A 43 2.29 -5.78 -8.87
C GLU A 43 3.60 -5.89 -8.09
N THR A 44 3.52 -6.38 -6.86
CA THR A 44 4.66 -6.57 -5.96
C THR A 44 5.68 -7.54 -6.57
N PHE A 45 5.24 -8.63 -7.19
CA PHE A 45 6.12 -9.55 -7.90
C PHE A 45 6.91 -8.85 -9.02
N VAL A 46 6.25 -8.05 -9.86
CA VAL A 46 6.88 -7.34 -10.98
C VAL A 46 7.87 -6.31 -10.48
N ASN A 47 7.45 -5.46 -9.53
CA ASN A 47 8.32 -4.42 -8.98
C ASN A 47 9.50 -5.02 -8.20
N SER A 48 9.32 -6.12 -7.47
CA SER A 48 10.42 -6.85 -6.84
C SER A 48 11.47 -7.35 -7.85
N LEU A 49 11.04 -7.82 -9.03
CA LEU A 49 11.97 -8.19 -10.10
C LEU A 49 12.72 -6.98 -10.65
N LEU A 50 12.04 -5.85 -10.84
CA LEU A 50 12.65 -4.60 -11.32
C LEU A 50 13.66 -4.04 -10.30
N GLN A 51 13.44 -4.28 -9.01
CA GLN A 51 14.33 -3.92 -7.91
C GLN A 51 15.40 -4.99 -7.63
N ALA A 52 15.47 -6.06 -8.42
CA ALA A 52 16.37 -7.21 -8.19
C ALA A 52 16.22 -7.88 -6.79
N LYS A 53 15.06 -7.72 -6.14
CA LYS A 53 14.69 -8.35 -4.86
C LYS A 53 14.14 -9.76 -5.11
N PHE A 54 14.99 -10.69 -5.55
CA PHE A 54 14.56 -12.02 -5.99
C PHE A 54 13.84 -12.84 -4.93
N HIS A 55 14.24 -12.71 -3.65
CA HIS A 55 13.54 -13.40 -2.57
C HIS A 55 12.09 -12.92 -2.46
N ASN A 56 11.88 -11.60 -2.42
CA ASN A 56 10.55 -11.01 -2.34
C ASN A 56 9.71 -11.39 -3.56
N ALA A 57 10.27 -11.32 -4.76
CA ALA A 57 9.58 -11.75 -5.98
C ALA A 57 9.08 -13.21 -5.90
N VAL A 58 9.91 -14.13 -5.41
CA VAL A 58 9.51 -15.54 -5.25
C VAL A 58 8.42 -15.70 -4.17
N VAL A 59 8.49 -14.93 -3.09
CA VAL A 59 7.45 -14.92 -2.05
C VAL A 59 6.13 -14.42 -2.63
N SER A 60 6.09 -13.24 -3.23
CA SER A 60 4.87 -12.65 -3.82
C SER A 60 4.25 -13.53 -4.90
N LEU A 61 5.07 -14.12 -5.79
CA LEU A 61 4.58 -15.08 -6.79
C LEU A 61 3.90 -16.29 -6.14
N ASN A 62 4.51 -16.85 -5.10
CA ASN A 62 3.89 -17.97 -4.39
C ASN A 62 2.64 -17.53 -3.63
N ARG A 63 2.59 -16.31 -3.08
CA ARG A 63 1.36 -15.78 -2.47
C ARG A 63 0.22 -15.76 -3.49
N VAL A 64 0.44 -15.19 -4.68
CA VAL A 64 -0.54 -15.20 -5.78
C VAL A 64 -1.01 -16.62 -6.10
N ILE A 65 -0.09 -17.56 -6.27
CA ILE A 65 -0.41 -18.96 -6.60
C ILE A 65 -1.26 -19.61 -5.50
N TYR A 66 -0.83 -19.50 -4.24
CA TYR A 66 -1.49 -20.18 -3.13
C TYR A 66 -2.86 -19.58 -2.82
N ASN A 67 -2.95 -18.26 -2.77
CA ASN A 67 -4.19 -17.54 -2.49
C ASN A 67 -5.19 -17.68 -3.65
N THR A 68 -4.73 -17.72 -4.90
CA THR A 68 -5.61 -17.98 -6.04
C THR A 68 -6.10 -19.43 -6.08
N VAL A 69 -5.21 -20.41 -5.92
CA VAL A 69 -5.54 -21.84 -6.09
C VAL A 69 -6.25 -22.42 -4.86
N PHE A 70 -5.72 -22.18 -3.67
CA PHE A 70 -6.25 -22.74 -2.41
C PHE A 70 -7.12 -21.75 -1.65
N GLY A 71 -6.92 -20.45 -1.88
CA GLY A 71 -7.66 -19.38 -1.22
C GLY A 71 -8.90 -18.90 -1.96
N ILE A 72 -9.41 -19.67 -2.94
CA ILE A 72 -10.60 -19.33 -3.74
C ILE A 72 -10.43 -17.96 -4.42
N GLY A 73 -9.44 -17.86 -5.31
CA GLY A 73 -9.21 -16.63 -6.09
C GLY A 73 -8.71 -15.44 -5.25
N GLY A 74 -8.10 -15.69 -4.09
CA GLY A 74 -7.58 -14.65 -3.21
C GLY A 74 -8.47 -14.28 -2.02
N LEU A 75 -9.69 -14.83 -1.91
CA LEU A 75 -10.59 -14.52 -0.79
C LEU A 75 -10.06 -14.99 0.57
N PHE A 76 -9.23 -16.05 0.59
CA PHE A 76 -8.56 -16.54 1.79
C PHE A 76 -7.05 -16.43 1.63
N ASP A 77 -6.40 -15.76 2.57
CA ASP A 77 -4.94 -15.70 2.65
C ASP A 77 -4.36 -17.01 3.22
N VAL A 78 -4.24 -17.99 2.35
CA VAL A 78 -3.65 -19.30 2.64
C VAL A 78 -2.14 -19.19 2.72
N ALA A 79 -1.52 -18.33 1.90
CA ALA A 79 -0.08 -18.18 1.79
C ALA A 79 0.58 -17.79 3.13
N THR A 80 -0.03 -16.87 3.88
CA THR A 80 0.47 -16.49 5.22
C THR A 80 0.51 -17.67 6.19
N SER A 81 -0.43 -18.63 6.06
CA SER A 81 -0.41 -19.85 6.89
C SER A 81 0.78 -20.78 6.59
N PHE A 82 1.42 -20.59 5.42
CA PHE A 82 2.65 -21.27 5.02
C PHE A 82 3.93 -20.45 5.31
N GLY A 83 3.81 -19.32 6.02
CA GLY A 83 4.93 -18.45 6.36
C GLY A 83 5.40 -17.53 5.22
N LEU A 84 4.56 -17.35 4.20
CA LEU A 84 4.80 -16.38 3.13
C LEU A 84 4.18 -15.05 3.55
N GLU A 85 4.93 -14.20 4.22
CA GLU A 85 4.44 -12.88 4.66
C GLU A 85 4.21 -11.94 3.47
N ALA A 86 3.19 -11.08 3.59
CA ALA A 86 2.89 -10.08 2.59
C ALA A 86 3.93 -8.94 2.61
N SER A 87 4.24 -8.42 1.43
CA SER A 87 5.04 -7.22 1.22
C SER A 87 4.37 -6.39 0.12
N ASP A 88 4.73 -5.12 0.03
CA ASP A 88 4.12 -4.19 -0.93
C ASP A 88 5.21 -3.47 -1.72
N GLU A 89 5.21 -3.62 -3.05
CA GLU A 89 6.20 -3.02 -3.95
C GLU A 89 5.50 -2.39 -5.16
N ASP A 90 5.69 -1.08 -5.33
CA ASP A 90 5.14 -0.29 -6.44
C ASP A 90 6.25 0.35 -7.29
N PHE A 91 5.93 0.90 -8.47
CA PHE A 91 6.95 1.48 -9.35
C PHE A 91 7.57 2.76 -8.77
N GLY A 92 6.86 3.46 -7.88
CA GLY A 92 7.44 4.56 -7.11
C GLY A 92 8.58 4.08 -6.21
N GLN A 93 8.42 2.93 -5.56
CA GLN A 93 9.49 2.28 -4.79
C GLN A 93 10.62 1.82 -5.71
N THR A 94 10.29 1.24 -6.87
CA THR A 94 11.29 0.87 -7.89
C THR A 94 12.15 2.06 -8.31
N LEU A 95 11.56 3.22 -8.57
CA LEU A 95 12.32 4.45 -8.87
C LEU A 95 13.19 4.90 -7.69
N GLY A 96 12.69 4.74 -6.46
CA GLY A 96 13.43 5.00 -5.22
C GLY A 96 14.67 4.12 -5.11
N TYR A 97 14.50 2.80 -5.29
CA TYR A 97 15.57 1.80 -5.30
C TYR A 97 16.68 2.11 -6.32
N TRP A 98 16.31 2.66 -7.48
CA TRP A 98 17.26 3.08 -8.52
C TRP A 98 17.81 4.52 -8.34
N GLY A 99 17.62 5.12 -7.16
CA GLY A 99 18.30 6.36 -6.75
C GLY A 99 17.44 7.63 -6.77
N TYR A 100 16.15 7.56 -7.10
CA TYR A 100 15.23 8.71 -6.96
C TYR A 100 14.66 8.79 -5.54
N GLU A 101 15.53 8.91 -4.53
CA GLU A 101 15.13 8.87 -3.12
C GLU A 101 14.39 10.14 -2.68
N GLU A 102 14.94 11.31 -2.98
CA GLU A 102 14.33 12.60 -2.64
C GLU A 102 13.32 13.04 -3.70
N SER A 103 12.05 13.13 -3.33
CA SER A 103 11.00 13.61 -4.24
C SER A 103 10.10 14.66 -3.60
N THR A 104 9.68 15.64 -4.41
CA THR A 104 8.84 16.74 -3.96
C THR A 104 7.45 16.23 -3.59
N TYR A 105 7.04 16.48 -2.35
CA TYR A 105 5.70 16.19 -1.87
C TYR A 105 4.64 17.05 -2.56
N LEU A 106 3.52 16.42 -2.91
CA LEU A 106 2.31 17.10 -3.38
C LEU A 106 1.06 16.38 -2.87
N VAL A 107 -0.09 17.04 -3.03
CA VAL A 107 -1.41 16.42 -2.78
C VAL A 107 -2.19 16.42 -4.08
N LEU A 108 -2.51 15.22 -4.54
CA LEU A 108 -3.28 14.99 -5.76
C LEU A 108 -4.78 15.13 -5.47
N PRO A 109 -5.60 15.66 -6.40
CA PRO A 109 -7.05 15.65 -6.24
C PRO A 109 -7.54 14.22 -6.12
N VAL A 110 -8.41 13.96 -5.13
CA VAL A 110 -9.03 12.66 -4.85
C VAL A 110 -8.05 11.60 -4.34
N LEU A 111 -6.88 11.45 -4.98
CA LEU A 111 -5.90 10.41 -4.68
C LEU A 111 -5.09 10.64 -3.39
N GLY A 112 -5.00 11.88 -2.90
CA GLY A 112 -4.38 12.16 -1.60
C GLY A 112 -2.89 12.51 -1.65
N PRO A 113 -2.16 12.30 -0.53
CA PRO A 113 -0.72 12.54 -0.41
C PRO A 113 0.09 11.75 -1.46
N SER A 114 1.07 12.39 -2.10
CA SER A 114 1.97 11.74 -3.05
C SER A 114 3.32 12.48 -3.15
N THR A 115 4.27 11.93 -3.90
CA THR A 115 5.43 12.67 -4.43
C THR A 115 5.43 12.69 -5.95
N VAL A 116 6.27 13.51 -6.58
CA VAL A 116 6.39 13.53 -8.06
C VAL A 116 6.80 12.15 -8.57
N ARG A 117 7.70 11.46 -7.85
CA ARG A 117 8.13 10.10 -8.13
C ARG A 117 6.96 9.13 -8.00
N ASP A 118 6.31 9.11 -6.84
CA ASP A 118 5.28 8.12 -6.54
C ASP A 118 4.07 8.31 -7.47
N PHE A 119 3.69 9.55 -7.81
CA PHE A 119 2.66 9.80 -8.82
C PHE A 119 3.05 9.30 -10.22
N SER A 120 4.31 9.51 -10.63
CA SER A 120 4.78 8.95 -11.90
C SER A 120 4.81 7.42 -11.89
N GLY A 121 5.13 6.80 -10.74
CA GLY A 121 5.05 5.37 -10.53
C GLY A 121 3.64 4.85 -10.69
N GLN A 122 2.68 5.46 -10.00
CA GLN A 122 1.26 5.13 -10.11
C GLN A 122 0.73 5.16 -11.55
N ILE A 123 1.23 6.07 -12.41
CA ILE A 123 0.86 6.09 -13.83
C ILE A 123 1.42 4.87 -14.56
N VAL A 124 2.66 4.47 -14.26
CA VAL A 124 3.29 3.29 -14.84
C VAL A 124 2.58 2.03 -14.37
N ASP A 125 2.37 1.87 -13.07
CA ASP A 125 1.65 0.73 -12.50
C ASP A 125 0.25 0.63 -13.10
N TYR A 126 -0.48 1.74 -13.24
CA TYR A 126 -1.81 1.76 -13.86
C TYR A 126 -1.82 1.35 -15.35
N VAL A 127 -0.81 1.73 -16.13
CA VAL A 127 -0.76 1.43 -17.57
C VAL A 127 -0.18 0.05 -17.84
N ALA A 128 0.66 -0.45 -16.93
CA ALA A 128 1.36 -1.72 -17.05
C ALA A 128 0.82 -2.79 -16.08
N ASP A 129 -0.38 -2.59 -15.54
CA ASP A 129 -1.02 -3.51 -14.60
C ASP A 129 -1.18 -4.90 -15.24
N PRO A 130 -0.46 -5.94 -14.76
CA PRO A 130 -0.57 -7.27 -15.32
C PRO A 130 -1.99 -7.86 -15.22
N VAL A 131 -2.79 -7.42 -14.24
CA VAL A 131 -4.16 -7.91 -14.02
C VAL A 131 -5.07 -7.55 -15.19
N ASP A 132 -4.92 -6.35 -15.77
CA ASP A 132 -5.71 -5.89 -16.92
C ASP A 132 -5.46 -6.75 -18.18
N TYR A 133 -4.31 -7.44 -18.27
CA TYR A 133 -4.00 -8.35 -19.37
C TYR A 133 -4.46 -9.80 -19.11
N LEU A 134 -4.71 -10.17 -17.85
CA LEU A 134 -5.17 -11.50 -17.46
C LEU A 134 -6.69 -11.59 -17.40
N VAL A 135 -7.36 -10.47 -17.07
CA VAL A 135 -8.81 -10.39 -16.93
C VAL A 135 -9.32 -9.17 -17.69
N GLU A 136 -10.19 -9.40 -18.68
CA GLU A 136 -10.84 -8.31 -19.41
C GLU A 136 -11.99 -7.74 -18.58
N PHE A 137 -11.71 -6.70 -17.79
CA PHE A 137 -12.74 -5.87 -17.16
C PHE A 137 -13.16 -4.74 -18.10
N SER A 138 -14.46 -4.46 -18.17
CA SER A 138 -14.94 -3.20 -18.75
C SER A 138 -14.49 -2.02 -17.88
N THR A 139 -14.42 -0.81 -18.47
CA THR A 139 -14.08 0.41 -17.72
C THR A 139 -14.96 0.61 -16.48
N GLU A 140 -16.24 0.25 -16.58
CA GLU A 140 -17.21 0.36 -15.48
C GLU A 140 -16.89 -0.62 -14.34
N GLU A 141 -16.49 -1.84 -14.67
CA GLU A 141 -16.10 -2.87 -13.69
C GLU A 141 -14.79 -2.51 -12.98
N SER A 142 -13.77 -2.04 -13.71
CA SER A 142 -12.49 -1.61 -13.10
C SER A 142 -12.70 -0.43 -12.15
N ILE A 143 -13.56 0.53 -12.51
CA ILE A 143 -13.91 1.65 -11.62
C ILE A 143 -14.66 1.14 -10.40
N ALA A 144 -15.59 0.20 -10.56
CA ALA A 144 -16.33 -0.38 -9.45
C ALA A 144 -15.41 -1.15 -8.48
N LEU A 145 -14.48 -1.96 -8.98
CA LEU A 145 -13.50 -2.68 -8.17
C LEU A 145 -12.63 -1.73 -7.36
N LYS A 146 -12.05 -0.70 -8.00
CA LYS A 146 -11.25 0.32 -7.30
C LYS A 146 -12.06 1.10 -6.26
N ALA A 147 -13.35 1.33 -6.52
CA ALA A 147 -14.22 1.97 -5.55
C ALA A 147 -14.50 1.07 -4.33
N VAL A 148 -14.67 -0.24 -4.54
CA VAL A 148 -14.83 -1.21 -3.44
C VAL A 148 -13.56 -1.25 -2.60
N ASP A 149 -12.39 -1.39 -3.23
CA ASP A 149 -11.09 -1.41 -2.54
C ASP A 149 -10.85 -0.13 -1.71
N LEU A 150 -11.14 1.03 -2.30
CA LEU A 150 -11.03 2.32 -1.60
C LEU A 150 -11.95 2.40 -0.38
N ILE A 151 -13.18 1.89 -0.49
CA ILE A 151 -14.15 1.89 0.61
C ILE A 151 -13.74 0.90 1.70
N ASP A 152 -13.26 -0.29 1.32
CA ASP A 152 -12.74 -1.33 2.22
C ASP A 152 -11.54 -0.82 3.02
N THR A 153 -10.51 -0.34 2.31
CA THR A 153 -9.33 0.29 2.92
C THR A 153 -9.72 1.45 3.85
N ARG A 154 -10.67 2.29 3.44
CA ARG A 154 -11.13 3.40 4.28
C ARG A 154 -11.86 2.90 5.54
N ALA A 155 -12.61 1.80 5.43
CA ALA A 155 -13.34 1.18 6.54
C ALA A 155 -12.39 0.63 7.60
N ASP A 156 -11.28 0.02 7.19
CA ASP A 156 -10.21 -0.43 8.08
C ASP A 156 -9.53 0.73 8.82
N LEU A 157 -9.33 1.85 8.12
CA LEU A 157 -8.72 3.05 8.68
C LEU A 157 -9.68 3.88 9.56
N LEU A 158 -10.96 3.51 9.69
CA LEU A 158 -11.89 4.24 10.56
C LEU A 158 -11.44 4.24 12.03
N ALA A 159 -10.78 3.18 12.49
CA ALA A 159 -10.29 3.09 13.87
C ALA A 159 -9.13 4.07 14.14
N ALA A 160 -8.26 4.27 13.14
CA ALA A 160 -7.12 5.19 13.23
C ALA A 160 -7.54 6.68 13.23
N ASN A 161 -8.78 6.99 12.85
CA ASN A 161 -9.27 8.38 12.79
C ASN A 161 -9.21 9.09 14.15
N ASN A 162 -9.26 8.33 15.26
CA ASN A 162 -9.16 8.86 16.62
C ASN A 162 -7.72 9.27 17.01
N LEU A 163 -6.72 8.85 16.24
CA LEU A 163 -5.31 9.20 16.44
C LEU A 163 -4.95 10.52 15.74
N LEU A 164 -5.83 11.03 14.87
CA LEU A 164 -5.59 12.25 14.12
C LEU A 164 -5.89 13.48 14.98
N PHE A 165 -4.86 14.27 15.27
CA PHE A 165 -5.05 15.61 15.82
C PHE A 165 -5.75 16.50 14.78
N LYS A 166 -6.73 17.28 15.23
CA LYS A 166 -7.45 18.22 14.34
C LYS A 166 -6.58 19.39 13.90
N GLU A 167 -5.61 19.76 14.73
CA GLU A 167 -4.64 20.80 14.43
C GLU A 167 -3.56 20.22 13.52
N ASP A 168 -3.27 20.93 12.42
CA ASP A 168 -2.23 20.60 11.45
C ASP A 168 -2.32 19.20 10.78
N ARG A 169 -3.55 18.78 10.42
CA ARG A 169 -3.79 17.55 9.65
C ARG A 169 -2.89 17.44 8.41
N TYR A 170 -2.65 18.56 7.71
CA TYR A 170 -1.80 18.58 6.53
C TYR A 170 -0.35 18.18 6.85
N ALA A 171 0.28 18.80 7.85
CA ALA A 171 1.66 18.43 8.20
C ALA A 171 1.74 17.00 8.74
N PHE A 172 0.73 16.55 9.49
CA PHE A 172 0.65 15.17 9.94
C PHE A 172 0.64 14.19 8.76
N PHE A 173 -0.29 14.33 7.82
CA PHE A 173 -0.38 13.45 6.65
C PHE A 173 0.87 13.52 5.77
N ARG A 174 1.45 14.71 5.58
CA ARG A 174 2.70 14.88 4.85
C ARG A 174 3.84 14.10 5.52
N SER A 175 4.00 14.25 6.83
CA SER A 175 5.09 13.61 7.57
C SER A 175 4.91 12.09 7.61
N ALA A 176 3.70 11.61 7.93
CA ALA A 176 3.37 10.20 7.93
C ALA A 176 3.59 9.55 6.55
N TYR A 177 3.15 10.23 5.47
CA TYR A 177 3.36 9.75 4.11
C TYR A 177 4.86 9.64 3.78
N LEU A 178 5.64 10.69 3.99
CA LEU A 178 7.08 10.68 3.65
C LEU A 178 7.87 9.67 4.50
N GLN A 179 7.55 9.54 5.79
CA GLN A 179 8.17 8.53 6.65
C GLN A 179 7.84 7.12 6.18
N ASN A 180 6.57 6.84 5.87
CA ASN A 180 6.15 5.53 5.37
C ASN A 180 6.80 5.21 4.02
N ARG A 181 6.87 6.17 3.10
CA ARG A 181 7.53 5.95 1.79
C ARG A 181 9.02 5.69 1.91
N ASN A 182 9.72 6.43 2.78
CA ASN A 182 11.14 6.17 3.03
C ASN A 182 11.35 4.80 3.67
N PHE A 183 10.49 4.41 4.60
CA PHE A 183 10.52 3.08 5.22
C PHE A 183 10.35 1.97 4.18
N LEU A 184 9.36 2.09 3.29
CA LEU A 184 9.10 1.12 2.23
C LEU A 184 10.25 1.00 1.23
N ILE A 185 10.79 2.13 0.75
CA ILE A 185 11.92 2.14 -0.19
C ILE A 185 13.18 1.50 0.38
N LYS A 186 13.41 1.66 1.70
CA LYS A 186 14.56 1.09 2.40
C LYS A 186 14.27 -0.30 2.98
N ASP A 187 13.19 -0.98 2.59
CA ASP A 187 12.82 -2.31 3.11
C ASP A 187 12.73 -2.38 4.65
N GLY A 188 12.36 -1.26 5.27
CA GLY A 188 12.30 -1.11 6.71
C GLY A 188 13.64 -0.85 7.41
N GLU A 189 14.74 -0.75 6.67
CA GLU A 189 16.03 -0.29 7.19
C GLU A 189 15.98 1.22 7.40
N VAL A 190 15.64 1.63 8.62
CA VAL A 190 15.76 3.02 9.04
C VAL A 190 17.18 3.22 9.52
N GLU A 191 17.96 4.05 8.82
CA GLU A 191 19.20 4.60 9.38
C GLU A 191 18.82 5.40 10.62
N ASP A 192 19.10 4.83 11.80
CA ASP A 192 18.97 5.54 13.06
C ASP A 192 20.23 6.41 13.21
N PRO A 193 20.13 7.74 13.10
CA PRO A 193 21.28 8.62 13.27
C PRO A 193 21.83 8.63 14.71
N PHE A 194 21.20 7.90 15.63
CA PHE A 194 21.66 7.67 16.99
C PHE A 194 22.23 6.25 17.20
N ALA A 195 22.19 5.36 16.19
CA ALA A 195 22.70 3.99 16.31
C ALA A 195 24.19 3.84 15.98
N ASP A 196 24.80 4.80 15.27
CA ASP A 196 26.24 4.81 14.99
C ASP A 196 26.92 5.91 15.82
N ASP A 197 27.47 5.53 16.98
CA ASP A 197 28.70 6.10 17.60
C ASP A 197 28.95 5.64 19.07
N GLU A 198 28.53 4.45 19.50
CA GLU A 198 29.03 3.89 20.78
C GLU A 198 29.40 2.40 20.64
N ASP A 199 30.40 2.12 19.79
CA ASP A 199 31.32 0.99 20.04
C ASP A 199 32.07 1.30 21.35
N PHE A 200 31.43 0.99 22.49
CA PHE A 200 32.14 0.91 23.77
C PHE A 200 33.10 -0.28 23.70
N ASP A 201 34.37 0.01 23.42
CA ASP A 201 35.48 -0.92 23.59
C ASP A 201 35.49 -1.42 25.05
N TYR A 202 34.99 -2.64 25.28
CA TYR A 202 35.17 -3.38 26.51
C TYR A 202 36.54 -4.08 26.53
N GLU A 203 37.61 -3.35 26.26
CA GLU A 203 38.99 -3.81 26.45
C GLU A 203 39.67 -3.00 27.55
N ASP A 204 39.13 -2.99 28.78
CA ASP A 204 39.89 -2.59 29.99
C ASP A 204 39.17 -2.92 31.32
N PHE A 205 38.81 -4.19 31.54
CA PHE A 205 38.44 -4.70 32.88
C PHE A 205 39.06 -6.06 33.20
#